data_AF-A0A317EE84-F1
#
_entry.id   AF-A0A317EE84-F1
#
_cell.length_a   1.000
_cell.length_b   1.000
_cell.length_c   1.000
_cell.angle_alpha   90.00
_cell.angle_beta   90.00
_cell.angle_gamma   90.00
#
_symmetry.space_group_name_H-M   'P 1'
#
loop_
_entity.id
_entity.type
_entity.pdbx_description
1 polymer ?
#
loop_
_entity_poly.entity_id
_entity_poly.type
_entity_poly.pdbx_seq_one_letter_code
_entity_poly.pdbx_strand_id
1 'polypeptide(L)'
;MSREDLHFRLRIPPDLKNKIEAAATASHRSMTAEIVARLESTFGHPEAATTSIGASLLAVVDALSDRDIVMLQFATKRLRDRRKKAAHLMDTEKVEKSKPK
;
A
#
# COMPACT_ATOMS: atom_id res chain seq x y z
N MET A 1 31.87 3.35 7.02
CA MET A 1 31.61 4.81 7.00
C MET A 1 30.76 5.13 8.22
N SER A 2 31.37 5.77 9.22
CA SER A 2 30.72 6.10 10.47
C SER A 2 29.58 7.08 10.20
N ARG A 3 28.33 6.74 10.55
CA ARG A 3 27.25 7.72 10.57
C ARG A 3 27.65 8.78 11.60
N GLU A 4 28.02 9.96 11.13
CA GLU A 4 28.21 11.14 11.97
C GLU A 4 26.83 11.58 12.45
N ASP A 5 26.34 10.97 13.54
CA ASP A 5 25.12 11.41 14.20
C ASP A 5 25.37 12.79 14.81
N LEU A 6 25.06 13.83 14.02
CA LEU A 6 25.13 15.21 14.43
C LEU A 6 24.03 15.49 15.45
N HIS A 7 24.39 15.48 16.73
CA HIS A 7 23.49 15.84 17.82
C HIS A 7 23.37 17.36 17.93
N PHE A 8 22.19 17.91 17.66
CA PHE A 8 21.91 19.33 17.85
C PHE A 8 20.76 19.56 18.83
N ARG A 9 20.85 20.66 19.59
CA ARG A 9 19.80 21.06 20.55
C ARG A 9 18.74 21.89 19.83
N LEU A 10 17.60 21.29 19.54
CA LEU A 10 16.47 21.98 18.92
C LEU A 10 15.70 22.79 19.98
N ARG A 11 15.48 24.09 19.71
CA ARG A 11 14.57 24.93 20.51
C ARG A 11 13.19 24.88 19.86
N ILE A 12 12.22 24.28 20.56
CA ILE A 12 10.83 24.17 20.08
C ILE A 12 9.85 24.75 21.10
N PRO A 13 8.73 25.34 20.64
CA PRO A 13 7.63 25.71 21.51
C PRO A 13 7.07 24.49 22.27
N PRO A 14 6.56 24.68 23.50
CA PRO A 14 6.03 23.58 24.32
C PRO A 14 4.87 22.87 23.64
N ASP A 15 3.98 23.61 22.97
CA ASP A 15 2.84 23.04 22.26
C ASP A 15 3.26 22.11 21.12
N LEU A 16 4.34 22.46 20.42
CA LEU A 16 4.88 21.64 19.34
C LEU A 16 5.51 20.35 19.88
N LYS A 17 6.22 20.44 21.02
CA LYS A 17 6.79 19.28 21.71
C LYS A 17 5.70 18.27 22.08
N ASN A 18 4.60 18.74 22.67
CA ASN A 18 3.48 17.88 23.07
C ASN A 18 2.83 17.18 21.87
N LYS A 19 2.68 17.87 20.74
CA LYS A 19 2.16 17.27 19.50
C LYS A 19 3.07 16.18 18.96
N ILE A 20 4.40 16.39 19.01
CA ILE A 20 5.38 15.40 18.57
C ILE A 20 5.37 14.18 19.49
N GLU A 21 5.27 14.38 20.81
CA GLU A 21 5.16 13.29 21.78
C GLU A 21 3.93 12.41 21.50
N ALA A 22 2.75 13.03 21.35
CA ALA A 22 1.53 12.31 21.04
C ALA A 22 1.63 11.53 19.71
N ALA A 23 2.20 12.16 18.68
CA ALA A 23 2.42 11.51 17.39
C ALA A 23 3.41 10.34 17.49
N ALA A 24 4.50 10.50 18.23
CA ALA A 24 5.49 9.45 18.44
C ALA A 24 4.88 8.23 19.16
N THR A 25 4.05 8.46 20.18
CA THR A 25 3.30 7.40 20.88
C THR A 25 2.34 6.69 19.93
N ALA A 26 1.58 7.42 19.11
CA ALA A 26 0.65 6.85 18.14
C ALA A 26 1.36 6.04 17.03
N SER A 27 2.55 6.49 16.62
CA SER A 27 3.39 5.82 15.62
C SER A 27 4.23 4.67 16.19
N HIS A 28 4.19 4.43 17.51
CA HIS A 28 5.07 3.49 18.23
C HIS A 28 6.58 3.74 17.96
N ARG A 29 6.97 5.01 17.89
CA ARG A 29 8.36 5.45 17.63
C ARG A 29 8.88 6.31 18.78
N SER A 30 10.19 6.47 18.86
CA SER A 30 10.78 7.49 19.73
C SER A 30 10.49 8.89 19.17
N MET A 31 10.50 9.91 20.02
CA MET A 31 10.33 11.31 19.56
C MET A 31 11.33 11.68 18.47
N THR A 32 12.60 11.31 18.63
CA THR A 32 13.64 11.58 17.63
C THR A 32 13.33 10.89 16.30
N ALA A 33 12.91 9.63 16.33
CA ALA A 33 12.55 8.89 15.12
C ALA A 33 11.32 9.49 14.41
N GLU A 34 10.33 9.97 15.17
CA GLU A 34 9.17 10.66 14.61
C GLU A 34 9.55 12.02 13.98
N ILE A 35 10.43 12.78 14.63
CA ILE A 35 10.96 14.04 14.07
C ILE A 35 11.69 13.77 12.76
N VAL A 36 12.61 12.81 12.74
CA VAL A 36 13.36 12.43 11.54
C VAL A 36 12.41 11.98 10.44
N ALA A 37 11.46 11.07 10.72
CA ALA A 37 10.51 10.58 9.74
C ALA A 37 9.66 11.71 9.12
N ARG A 38 9.26 12.72 9.90
CA ARG A 38 8.52 13.89 9.38
C ARG A 38 9.37 14.81 8.53
N LEU A 39 10.63 15.01 8.91
CA LEU A 39 11.58 15.78 8.11
C LEU A 39 11.87 15.05 6.80
N GLU A 40 12.14 13.75 6.86
CA GLU A 40 12.32 12.88 5.70
C GLU A 40 11.06 12.84 4.83
N SER A 41 9.85 12.85 5.39
CA SER A 41 8.64 12.89 4.56
C SER A 41 8.42 14.25 3.89
N THR A 42 8.94 15.33 4.50
CA THR A 42 8.78 16.71 3.99
C THR A 42 9.83 17.02 2.92
N PHE A 43 11.07 16.57 3.15
CA PHE A 43 12.23 16.86 2.30
C PHE A 43 12.63 15.67 1.41
N GLY A 44 12.10 14.48 1.67
CA GLY A 44 12.35 13.29 0.87
C GLY A 44 11.72 13.42 -0.50
N HIS A 45 12.55 13.26 -1.54
CA HIS A 45 12.10 13.26 -2.92
C HIS A 45 11.06 12.14 -3.14
N PRO A 46 9.90 12.42 -3.78
CA PRO A 46 8.91 11.40 -4.15
C PRO A 46 9.46 10.34 -5.14
N GLU A 47 10.63 10.57 -5.73
CA GLU A 47 11.29 9.62 -6.64
C GLU A 47 11.80 8.34 -5.97
N ALA A 48 12.18 8.37 -4.68
CA ALA A 48 12.79 7.21 -4.04
C ALA A 48 11.80 6.06 -3.81
N ALA A 49 10.53 6.38 -3.52
CA ALA A 49 9.47 5.38 -3.36
C ALA A 49 8.95 4.86 -4.72
N THR A 50 8.98 5.69 -5.77
CA THR A 50 8.49 5.33 -7.10
C THR A 50 9.52 4.46 -7.86
N THR A 51 10.81 4.73 -7.67
CA THR A 51 11.90 3.98 -8.30
C THR A 51 11.99 2.54 -7.80
N SER A 52 11.75 2.26 -6.51
CA SER A 52 11.87 0.89 -5.96
C SER A 52 10.75 -0.04 -6.42
N ILE A 53 9.52 0.48 -6.51
CA ILE A 53 8.37 -0.27 -7.05
C ILE A 53 8.52 -0.43 -8.55
N GLY A 54 8.92 0.63 -9.27
CA GLY A 54 9.14 0.59 -10.71
C GLY A 54 10.22 -0.41 -11.13
N ALA A 55 11.36 -0.42 -10.44
CA ALA A 55 12.44 -1.37 -10.70
C ALA A 55 12.02 -2.83 -10.43
N SER A 56 11.31 -3.07 -9.32
CA SER A 56 10.79 -4.40 -8.98
C SER A 56 9.73 -4.87 -9.98
N LEU A 57 8.86 -3.96 -10.43
CA LEU A 57 7.82 -4.25 -11.42
C LEU A 57 8.43 -4.55 -12.80
N LEU A 58 9.44 -3.78 -13.21
CA LEU A 58 10.13 -4.01 -14.48
C LEU A 58 10.80 -5.38 -14.53
N ALA A 59 11.46 -5.78 -13.43
CA ALA A 59 12.05 -7.12 -13.32
C ALA A 59 10.99 -8.24 -13.39
N VAL A 60 9.80 -8.02 -12.82
CA VAL A 60 8.68 -8.96 -12.95
C VAL A 60 8.16 -9.01 -14.39
N VAL A 61 8.06 -7.87 -15.08
CA VAL A 61 7.64 -7.82 -16.48
C VAL A 61 8.63 -8.54 -17.40
N ASP A 62 9.94 -8.36 -17.21
CA ASP A 62 10.98 -9.04 -17.99
C ASP A 62 11.04 -10.55 -17.71
N ALA A 63 10.66 -10.98 -16.50
CA ALA A 63 10.64 -12.38 -16.11
C ALA A 63 9.39 -13.15 -16.59
N LEU A 64 8.33 -12.45 -17.04
CA LEU A 64 7.12 -13.07 -17.57
C LEU A 64 7.30 -13.39 -19.05
N SER A 65 7.18 -14.66 -19.42
CA SER A 65 7.14 -15.04 -20.84
C SER A 65 5.77 -14.75 -21.45
N ASP A 66 5.70 -14.59 -22.78
CA ASP A 66 4.43 -14.41 -23.51
C ASP A 66 3.40 -15.49 -23.19
N ARG A 67 3.85 -16.72 -22.89
CA ARG A 67 2.99 -17.84 -22.48
C ARG A 67 2.34 -17.59 -21.11
N ASP A 68 3.06 -17.01 -20.17
CA ASP A 68 2.57 -16.71 -18.82
C ASP A 68 1.52 -15.61 -18.86
N ILE A 69 1.77 -14.57 -19.67
CA ILE A 69 0.81 -13.47 -19.89
C ILE A 69 -0.50 -14.00 -20.47
N VAL A 70 -0.41 -14.85 -21.50
CA VAL A 70 -1.57 -15.46 -22.13
C VAL A 70 -2.35 -16.35 -21.14
N MET A 71 -1.65 -17.16 -20.34
CA MET A 71 -2.30 -18.00 -19.32
C MET A 71 -3.00 -17.17 -18.23
N LEU A 72 -2.40 -16.05 -17.79
CA LEU A 72 -3.03 -15.13 -16.84
C LEU A 72 -4.27 -14.45 -17.42
N GLN A 73 -4.27 -14.09 -18.70
CA GLN A 73 -5.45 -13.55 -19.38
C GLN A 73 -6.59 -14.57 -19.44
N PHE A 74 -6.30 -15.85 -19.71
CA PHE A 74 -7.30 -16.91 -19.69
C PHE A 74 -7.81 -17.20 -18.28
N ALA A 75 -6.94 -17.24 -17.27
CA ALA A 75 -7.32 -17.47 -15.88
C ALA A 75 -8.24 -16.37 -15.34
N THR A 76 -7.90 -15.10 -15.60
CA THR A 76 -8.73 -13.95 -15.20
C THR A 76 -10.06 -13.91 -15.93
N LYS A 77 -10.10 -14.26 -17.23
CA LYS A 77 -11.34 -14.42 -18.00
C LYS A 77 -12.24 -15.50 -17.39
N ARG A 78 -11.68 -16.67 -17.07
CA ARG A 78 -12.41 -17.79 -16.46
C ARG A 78 -13.00 -17.44 -15.08
N LEU A 79 -12.26 -16.70 -14.26
CA LEU A 79 -12.76 -16.19 -12.97
C LEU A 79 -13.89 -15.19 -13.16
N ARG A 80 -13.79 -14.29 -14.14
CA ARG A 80 -14.84 -13.33 -14.48
C ARG A 80 -16.12 -14.02 -14.93
N ASP A 81 -16.01 -15.03 -15.79
CA ASP A 81 -17.15 -15.79 -16.30
C ASP A 81 -17.82 -16.61 -15.18
N ARG A 82 -17.03 -17.19 -14.26
CA ARG A 82 -17.54 -17.85 -13.05
C ARG A 82 -18.28 -16.88 -12.13
N ARG A 83 -17.76 -15.67 -11.92
CA ARG A 83 -18.44 -14.63 -11.12
C ARG A 83 -19.76 -14.21 -11.76
N LYS A 84 -19.80 -14.00 -13.07
CA LYS A 84 -21.04 -13.69 -13.80
C LYS A 84 -22.07 -14.81 -13.69
N LYS A 85 -21.63 -16.06 -13.84
CA LYS A 85 -22.50 -17.23 -13.69
C LYS A 85 -23.03 -17.39 -12.26
N ALA A 86 -22.20 -17.16 -11.25
CA ALA A 86 -22.60 -17.19 -9.85
C ALA A 86 -23.61 -16.08 -9.50
N ALA A 87 -23.40 -14.87 -10.01
CA ALA A 87 -24.35 -13.76 -9.86
C ALA A 87 -25.72 -14.09 -10.47
N HIS A 88 -25.72 -14.66 -11.69
CA HIS A 88 -26.96 -15.05 -12.36
C HIS A 88 -27.72 -16.17 -11.62
N LEU A 89 -27.00 -17.15 -11.05
CA LEU A 89 -27.62 -18.25 -10.28
C LEU A 89 -28.31 -17.74 -9.00
N MET A 90 -27.71 -16.74 -8.35
CA MET A 90 -28.28 -16.10 -7.15
C MET A 90 -29.53 -15.28 -7.47
N ASP A 91 -29.58 -14.63 -8.63
CA ASP A 91 -30.77 -13.91 -9.07
C ASP A 91 -31.92 -14.87 -9.42
N THR A 92 -31.63 -16.03 -10.02
CA THR A 92 -32.64 -17.05 -10.33
C THR A 92 -33.22 -17.74 -9.09
N GLU A 93 -32.39 -18.04 -8.08
CA GLU A 93 -32.87 -18.62 -6.81
C GLU A 93 -33.77 -17.64 -6.02
N LYS A 94 -33.53 -16.33 -6.15
CA LYS A 94 -34.32 -15.30 -5.46
C LYS A 94 -35.71 -15.12 -6.08
N VAL A 95 -35.83 -15.32 -7.40
CA VAL A 95 -37.12 -15.30 -8.12
C VAL A 95 -37.94 -16.56 -7.84
N GLU A 96 -37.30 -17.71 -7.67
CA GLU A 96 -38.01 -18.98 -7.41
C GLU A 96 -38.52 -19.09 -5.96
N LYS A 97 -37.80 -18.53 -4.98
CA LYS A 97 -38.24 -18.43 -3.58
C LYS A 97 -39.25 -17.30 -3.30
N SER A 98 -39.60 -16.48 -4.30
CA SER A 98 -40.56 -15.38 -4.17
C SER A 98 -41.89 -15.62 -4.92
N LYS A 99 -42.12 -16.81 -5.49
CA LYS A 99 -43.46 -17.21 -5.95
C LYS A 99 -44.34 -17.55 -4.74
N PRO A 100 -45.49 -16.89 -4.55
CA PRO A 100 -46.43 -17.26 -3.50
C PRO A 100 -47.05 -18.63 -3.80
N LYS A 101 -47.34 -19.35 -2.71
CA LYS A 101 -48.00 -20.66 -2.68
C LYS A 101 -49.47 -20.56 -3.05
#